data_AF-A0AAX3EH57-F1
#
_entry.id   AF-A0AAX3EH57-F1
#
_cell.length_a   1.000
_cell.length_b   1.000
_cell.length_c   1.000
_cell.angle_alpha   90.00
_cell.angle_beta   90.00
_cell.angle_gamma   90.00
#
_symmetry.space_group_name_H-M   'P 1'
#
loop_
_entity.id
_entity.type
_entity.pdbx_description
1 polymer ?
#
loop_
_entity_poly.entity_id
_entity_poly.type
_entity_poly.pdbx_seq_one_letter_code
_entity_poly.pdbx_strand_id
1 'polypeptide(L)'
;MTAKWIETVTGSLEQKKQYKQAKSRMDALPEPYRTVAAAYNRYLMYYGGVTEGGTMVQMFTDLADLWERAAIDGAPIGGIVGEDPIEFAETFAQAYGGKRWIDKERERLTKAVEDAKKKEE
;
A
#
# COMPACT_ATOMS: atom_id res chain seq x y z
N MET A 1 0.86 -28.76 10.37
CA MET A 1 -0.52 -28.55 10.88
C MET A 1 -0.63 -27.37 11.86
N THR A 2 0.43 -27.01 12.59
CA THR A 2 0.46 -25.86 13.52
C THR A 2 0.47 -24.47 12.85
N ALA A 3 0.98 -24.31 11.63
CA ALA A 3 1.03 -22.98 10.98
C ALA A 3 -0.34 -22.46 10.53
N LYS A 4 -1.25 -23.35 10.11
CA LYS A 4 -2.49 -22.98 9.41
C LYS A 4 -3.52 -22.27 10.31
N TRP A 5 -3.59 -22.62 11.60
CA TRP A 5 -4.47 -21.94 12.55
C TRP A 5 -3.93 -20.55 12.95
N ILE A 6 -2.61 -20.41 13.09
CA ILE A 6 -1.94 -19.13 13.37
C ILE A 6 -2.15 -18.17 12.20
N GLU A 7 -2.08 -18.66 10.96
CA GLU A 7 -2.35 -17.85 9.77
C GLU A 7 -3.83 -17.45 9.63
N THR A 8 -4.75 -18.24 10.16
CA THR A 8 -6.17 -17.88 10.18
C THR A 8 -6.44 -16.68 11.10
N VAL A 9 -5.71 -16.58 12.22
CA VAL A 9 -5.85 -15.46 13.17
C VAL A 9 -5.01 -14.26 12.76
N THR A 10 -3.83 -14.50 12.21
CA THR A 10 -2.83 -13.44 12.02
C THR A 10 -2.68 -13.00 10.56
N GLY A 11 -3.31 -13.68 9.60
CA GLY A 11 -3.08 -13.51 8.16
C GLY A 11 -1.88 -14.32 7.66
N SER A 12 -1.59 -14.23 6.35
CA SER A 12 -0.50 -14.99 5.72
C SER A 12 0.88 -14.63 6.31
N LEU A 13 1.63 -15.64 6.77
CA LEU A 13 2.98 -15.43 7.29
C LEU A 13 3.97 -15.08 6.18
N GLU A 14 3.75 -15.59 4.97
CA GLU A 14 4.58 -15.29 3.81
C GLU A 14 4.45 -13.82 3.41
N GLN A 15 3.23 -13.28 3.38
CA GLN A 15 2.98 -11.86 3.14
C GLN A 15 3.68 -10.96 4.18
N LYS A 16 3.64 -11.36 5.46
CA LYS A 16 4.35 -10.63 6.52
C LYS A 16 5.86 -10.67 6.37
N LYS A 17 6.40 -11.81 5.96
CA LYS A 17 7.84 -11.98 5.70
C LYS A 17 8.28 -11.08 4.55
N GLN A 18 7.53 -11.05 3.45
CA GLN A 18 7.78 -10.19 2.30
C GLN A 18 7.73 -8.71 2.67
N TYR A 19 6.68 -8.27 3.38
CA TYR A 19 6.61 -6.90 3.90
C TYR A 19 7.81 -6.55 4.79
N LYS A 20 8.22 -7.44 5.70
CA LYS A 20 9.38 -7.22 6.58
C LYS A 20 10.68 -7.08 5.78
N GLN A 21 10.84 -7.85 4.70
CA GLN A 21 12.00 -7.74 3.82
C GLN A 21 12.00 -6.40 3.07
N ALA A 22 10.87 -5.99 2.47
CA ALA A 22 10.73 -4.69 1.82
C ALA A 22 11.02 -3.53 2.79
N LYS A 23 10.52 -3.62 4.03
CA LYS A 23 10.80 -2.62 5.06
C LYS A 23 12.28 -2.56 5.44
N SER A 24 12.92 -3.71 5.64
CA SER A 24 14.35 -3.78 5.95
C SER A 24 15.22 -3.20 4.84
N ARG A 25 14.81 -3.40 3.57
CA ARG A 25 15.47 -2.84 2.38
C ARG A 25 15.42 -1.30 2.40
N MET A 26 14.23 -0.73 2.63
CA MET A 26 14.07 0.73 2.79
C MET A 26 14.87 1.30 3.96
N ASP A 27 14.94 0.59 5.10
CA ASP A 27 15.67 1.04 6.28
C ASP A 27 17.20 0.99 6.08
N ALA A 28 17.70 0.20 5.12
CA ALA A 28 19.12 0.07 4.80
C ALA A 28 19.63 1.13 3.80
N LEU A 29 18.74 1.88 3.15
CA LEU A 29 19.11 2.91 2.17
C LEU A 29 20.05 3.97 2.77
N PRO A 30 20.92 4.60 1.96
CA PRO A 30 21.66 5.78 2.43
C PRO A 30 20.73 6.99 2.59
N GLU A 31 21.15 7.97 3.40
CA GLU A 31 20.49 9.28 3.37
C GLU A 31 20.76 9.97 2.03
N PRO A 32 19.82 10.80 1.52
CA PRO A 32 18.52 11.16 2.11
C PRO A 32 17.38 10.18 1.79
N TYR A 33 17.62 9.12 0.98
CA TYR A 33 16.58 8.21 0.49
C TYR A 33 15.88 7.44 1.60
N ARG A 34 16.62 7.03 2.65
CA ARG A 34 16.05 6.36 3.82
C ARG A 34 14.93 7.16 4.48
N THR A 35 15.19 8.44 4.74
CA THR A 35 14.22 9.34 5.37
C THR A 35 12.94 9.45 4.54
N VAL A 36 13.09 9.62 3.23
CA VAL A 36 11.95 9.78 2.31
C VAL A 36 11.19 8.46 2.16
N ALA A 37 11.87 7.33 1.94
CA ALA A 37 11.25 6.02 1.85
C ALA A 37 10.44 5.68 3.12
N ALA A 38 10.97 6.00 4.31
CA ALA A 38 10.27 5.82 5.56
C ALA A 38 9.00 6.71 5.67
N ALA A 39 9.07 7.95 5.21
CA ALA A 39 7.93 8.87 5.19
C ALA A 39 6.82 8.38 4.24
N TYR A 40 7.16 7.96 3.02
CA TYR A 40 6.20 7.38 2.07
C TYR A 40 5.62 6.07 2.57
N ASN A 41 6.44 5.17 3.14
CA ASN A 41 5.94 3.93 3.74
C ASN A 41 4.91 4.22 4.84
N ARG A 42 5.18 5.21 5.72
CA ARG A 42 4.23 5.63 6.74
C ARG A 42 2.96 6.22 6.13
N TYR A 43 3.09 7.15 5.18
CA TYR A 43 1.95 7.81 4.54
C TYR A 43 1.03 6.79 3.85
N LEU A 44 1.60 5.88 3.06
CA LEU A 44 0.87 4.86 2.32
C LEU A 44 0.16 3.84 3.24
N MET A 45 0.69 3.58 4.43
CA MET A 45 -0.01 2.77 5.43
C MET A 45 -1.32 3.41 5.92
N TYR A 46 -1.38 4.74 5.97
CA TYR A 46 -2.61 5.46 6.34
C TYR A 46 -3.52 5.72 5.13
N TYR A 47 -2.94 6.20 4.03
CA TYR A 47 -3.68 6.55 2.82
C TYR A 47 -4.24 5.33 2.11
N GLY A 48 -3.44 4.27 2.01
CA GLY A 48 -3.69 3.16 1.10
C GLY A 48 -5.05 2.53 1.29
N GLY A 49 -5.53 2.38 2.54
CA GLY A 49 -6.84 1.76 2.81
C GLY A 49 -7.03 0.40 2.10
N VAL A 50 -5.94 -0.22 1.64
CA VAL A 50 -5.92 -1.40 0.78
C VAL A 50 -6.25 -2.56 1.68
N THR A 51 -7.41 -3.17 1.44
CA THR A 51 -7.93 -4.24 2.31
C THR A 51 -7.37 -5.61 1.95
N GLU A 52 -6.74 -5.75 0.77
CA GLU A 52 -6.16 -6.99 0.29
C GLU A 52 -4.66 -7.07 0.61
N GLY A 53 -4.28 -8.04 1.44
CA GLY A 53 -2.90 -8.21 1.91
C GLY A 53 -1.87 -8.46 0.80
N GLY A 54 -2.26 -9.14 -0.29
CA GLY A 54 -1.36 -9.39 -1.44
C GLY A 54 -0.98 -8.09 -2.16
N THR A 55 -1.99 -7.31 -2.53
CA THR A 55 -1.84 -5.99 -3.18
C THR A 55 -1.03 -5.02 -2.31
N MET A 56 -1.26 -5.04 -0.99
CA MET A 56 -0.48 -4.23 -0.05
C MET A 56 1.01 -4.62 -0.05
N VAL A 57 1.31 -5.92 0.02
CA VAL A 57 2.69 -6.41 0.02
C VAL A 57 3.41 -6.09 -1.29
N GLN A 58 2.72 -6.24 -2.42
CA GLN A 58 3.28 -5.87 -3.74
C GLN A 58 3.64 -4.38 -3.77
N MET A 59 2.71 -3.51 -3.37
CA MET A 59 2.92 -2.06 -3.32
C MET A 59 4.15 -1.67 -2.47
N PHE A 60 4.34 -2.27 -1.29
CA PHE A 60 5.50 -1.96 -0.45
C PHE A 60 6.81 -2.57 -0.98
N THR A 61 6.74 -3.67 -1.72
CA THR A 61 7.90 -4.24 -2.40
C THR A 61 8.35 -3.33 -3.53
N ASP A 62 7.42 -2.88 -4.37
CA ASP A 62 7.69 -1.97 -5.48
C ASP A 62 8.15 -0.59 -4.98
N LEU A 63 7.65 -0.14 -3.82
CA LEU A 63 8.15 1.06 -3.16
C LEU A 63 9.62 0.91 -2.75
N ALA A 64 10.01 -0.25 -2.21
CA ALA A 64 11.41 -0.52 -1.88
C ALA A 64 12.28 -0.57 -3.14
N ASP A 65 11.81 -1.22 -4.20
CA ASP A 65 12.50 -1.30 -5.49
C ASP A 65 12.75 0.10 -6.09
N LEU A 66 11.73 0.98 -6.06
CA LEU A 66 11.83 2.37 -6.51
C LEU A 66 12.96 3.11 -5.79
N TRP A 67 12.97 3.08 -4.46
CA TRP A 67 13.94 3.85 -3.67
C TRP A 67 15.34 3.27 -3.71
N GLU A 68 15.49 1.95 -3.81
CA GLU A 68 16.79 1.33 -4.04
C GLU A 68 17.37 1.74 -5.39
N ARG A 69 16.55 1.70 -6.45
CA ARG A 69 17.01 2.11 -7.78
C ARG A 69 17.41 3.59 -7.80
N ALA A 70 16.59 4.45 -7.18
CA ALA A 70 16.90 5.86 -7.03
C ALA A 70 18.22 6.11 -6.29
N ALA A 71 18.47 5.36 -5.21
CA ALA A 71 19.72 5.46 -4.45
C ALA A 71 20.93 4.99 -5.26
N ILE A 72 20.80 3.91 -6.04
CA ILE A 72 21.85 3.40 -6.94
C ILE A 72 22.17 4.44 -8.03
N ASP A 73 21.14 5.04 -8.62
CA ASP A 73 21.28 5.98 -9.72
C ASP A 73 21.66 7.40 -9.26
N GLY A 74 21.65 7.66 -7.94
CA GLY A 74 21.91 9.00 -7.39
C GLY A 74 20.83 10.03 -7.78
N ALA A 75 19.60 9.56 -7.99
CA ALA A 75 18.52 10.40 -8.49
C ALA A 75 18.10 11.47 -7.46
N PRO A 76 18.01 12.76 -7.84
CA PRO A 76 17.57 13.80 -6.91
C PRO A 76 16.13 13.53 -6.46
N ILE A 77 15.84 13.65 -5.15
CA ILE A 77 14.52 13.36 -4.58
C ILE A 77 13.40 14.10 -5.32
N GLY A 78 13.58 15.41 -5.58
CA GLY A 78 12.59 16.21 -6.32
C GLY A 78 12.36 15.73 -7.76
N GLY A 79 13.34 15.05 -8.38
CA GLY A 79 13.16 14.43 -9.70
C GLY A 79 12.39 13.11 -9.66
N ILE A 80 12.24 12.50 -8.48
CA ILE A 80 11.46 11.27 -8.27
C ILE A 80 10.02 11.62 -7.89
N VAL A 81 9.88 12.50 -6.89
CA VAL A 81 8.58 12.81 -6.28
C VAL A 81 7.85 13.96 -6.98
N GLY A 82 8.53 14.74 -7.80
CA GLY A 82 7.96 15.95 -8.42
C GLY A 82 7.79 17.11 -7.43
N GLU A 83 6.93 18.06 -7.80
CA GLU A 83 6.64 19.26 -6.99
C GLU A 83 5.70 18.97 -5.82
N ASP A 84 4.79 18.01 -6.00
CA ASP A 84 3.83 17.59 -4.97
C ASP A 84 4.11 16.14 -4.51
N PRO A 85 4.75 15.95 -3.34
CA PRO A 85 5.01 14.61 -2.81
C PRO A 85 3.74 13.87 -2.36
N ILE A 86 2.63 14.57 -2.10
CA ILE A 86 1.35 13.94 -1.78
C ILE A 86 0.75 13.36 -3.07
N GLU A 87 0.72 14.13 -4.15
CA GLU A 87 0.24 13.67 -5.46
C GLU A 87 0.99 12.41 -5.92
N PHE A 88 2.32 12.40 -5.76
CA PHE A 88 3.12 11.21 -6.05
C PHE A 88 2.68 10.00 -5.20
N ALA A 89 2.54 10.17 -3.87
CA ALA A 89 2.13 9.09 -2.98
C ALA A 89 0.76 8.52 -3.37
N GLU A 90 -0.20 9.39 -3.61
CA GLU A 90 -1.57 9.02 -3.92
C GLU A 90 -1.68 8.36 -5.29
N THR A 91 -0.98 8.89 -6.30
CA THR A 91 -0.91 8.32 -7.65
C THR A 91 -0.23 6.95 -7.63
N PHE A 92 0.88 6.83 -6.88
CA PHE A 92 1.55 5.55 -6.66
C PHE A 92 0.60 4.53 -6.06
N ALA A 93 -0.16 4.88 -5.01
CA ALA A 93 -1.14 3.99 -4.40
C ALA A 93 -2.30 3.63 -5.35
N GLN A 94 -2.76 4.58 -6.16
CA GLN A 94 -3.84 4.37 -7.12
C GLN A 94 -3.47 3.36 -8.21
N ALA A 95 -2.18 3.26 -8.59
CA ALA A 95 -1.70 2.28 -9.56
C ALA A 95 -1.95 0.82 -9.13
N TYR A 96 -2.06 0.57 -7.81
CA TYR A 96 -2.32 -0.77 -7.27
C TYR A 96 -3.80 -1.11 -7.19
N GLY A 97 -4.71 -0.19 -7.57
CA GLY A 97 -6.12 -0.45 -7.84
C GLY A 97 -6.91 -1.22 -6.77
N GLY A 98 -6.37 -1.32 -5.55
CA GLY A 98 -6.94 -2.17 -4.52
C GLY A 98 -8.27 -1.60 -4.06
N LYS A 99 -9.27 -2.47 -3.81
CA LYS A 99 -10.51 -2.09 -3.15
C LYS A 99 -10.17 -1.30 -1.89
N ARG A 100 -10.42 0.01 -1.96
CA ARG A 100 -10.30 0.88 -0.81
C ARG A 100 -11.37 0.43 0.18
N TRP A 101 -11.12 0.54 1.47
CA TRP A 101 -12.13 0.22 2.50
C TRP A 101 -13.50 0.87 2.22
N ILE A 102 -13.50 2.07 1.60
CA ILE A 102 -14.68 2.81 1.16
C ILE A 102 -15.47 2.08 0.06
N ASP A 103 -14.84 1.26 -0.79
CA ASP A 103 -15.51 0.58 -1.90
C ASP A 103 -16.50 -0.47 -1.38
N LYS A 104 -16.19 -1.12 -0.25
CA LYS A 104 -17.13 -2.02 0.43
C LYS A 104 -18.33 -1.25 0.99
N GLU A 105 -18.11 -0.05 1.51
CA GLU A 105 -19.19 0.79 2.02
C GLU A 105 -20.02 1.42 0.89
N ARG A 106 -19.38 1.75 -0.25
CA ARG A 106 -20.04 2.18 -1.49
C ARG A 106 -20.93 1.07 -2.06
N GLU A 107 -20.44 -0.17 -2.11
CA GLU A 107 -21.23 -1.34 -2.51
C GLU A 107 -22.44 -1.53 -1.58
N ARG A 108 -22.25 -1.43 -0.26
CA ARG A 108 -23.34 -1.52 0.74
C ARG A 108 -24.39 -0.43 0.56
N LEU A 109 -23.96 0.82 0.41
CA LEU A 109 -24.85 1.96 0.19
C LEU A 109 -25.67 1.77 -1.09
N THR A 110 -25.01 1.42 -2.19
CA THR A 110 -25.66 1.19 -3.50
C THR A 110 -26.71 0.10 -3.37
N LYS A 111 -26.37 -1.03 -2.73
CA LYS A 111 -27.31 -2.13 -2.51
C LYS A 111 -28.51 -1.70 -1.66
N ALA A 112 -28.29 -0.94 -0.58
CA ALA A 112 -29.37 -0.46 0.28
C ALA A 112 -30.37 0.43 -0.48
N VAL A 113 -29.86 1.29 -1.38
CA VAL A 113 -30.71 2.15 -2.23
C VAL A 113 -31.49 1.33 -3.26
N GLU A 114 -30.85 0.36 -3.94
CA GLU A 114 -31.53 -0.51 -4.91
C GLU A 114 -32.60 -1.38 -4.26
N ASP A 115 -32.33 -1.92 -3.08
CA ASP A 115 -33.31 -2.71 -2.31
C ASP A 115 -34.48 -1.85 -1.81
N ALA A 116 -34.27 -0.54 -1.58
CA ALA A 116 -35.33 0.40 -1.24
C ALA A 116 -36.23 0.71 -2.45
N LYS A 117 -35.64 0.98 -3.62
CA LYS A 117 -36.40 1.23 -4.87
C LYS A 117 -37.33 0.07 -5.23
N LYS A 118 -36.86 -1.17 -5.09
CA LYS A 118 -37.67 -2.39 -5.34
C LYS A 118 -38.87 -2.58 -4.42
N LYS A 119 -38.96 -1.83 -3.31
CA LYS A 119 -40.08 -1.88 -2.37
C LYS A 119 -41.11 -0.77 -2.62
N GLU A 120 -40.79 0.19 -3.48
CA GLU A 120 -41.73 1.24 -3.93
C GLU A 120 -42.54 0.82 -5.16
N GLU A 121 -42.09 -0.22 -5.89
CA GLU A 121 -42.82 -0.90 -6.97
C GLU A 121 -43.70 -2.05 -6.43
#